data_AF-A0AAJ1HZ73-F1
#
_entry.id   AF-A0AAJ1HZ73-F1
#
_cell.length_a   1.000
_cell.length_b   1.000
_cell.length_c   1.000
_cell.angle_alpha   90.00
_cell.angle_beta   90.00
_cell.angle_gamma   90.00
#
_symmetry.space_group_name_H-M   'P 1'
#
loop_
_entity.id
_entity.type
_entity.pdbx_description
1 polymer ?
#
loop_
_entity_poly.entity_id
_entity_poly.type
_entity_poly.pdbx_seq_one_letter_code
_entity_poly.pdbx_strand_id
1 'polypeptide(L)'
;MANPIVIAVSLVGPGEVQIETNLQAPRPGAPLTPQEAAALELVQQGAKQPSCRRVLFDTAKVDPDTAACVDLVRELFNPEGFAHCVSAEVRNAARRACGIKGQQEGLAA
;
A
#
# COMPACT_ATOMS: atom_id res chain seq x y z
N MET A 1 -11.23 -14.13 -0.74
CA MET A 1 -9.77 -14.25 -0.97
C MET A 1 -9.07 -13.95 0.34
N ALA A 2 -8.03 -14.69 0.70
CA ALA A 2 -7.22 -14.36 1.87
C ALA A 2 -6.51 -13.03 1.60
N ASN A 3 -6.44 -12.16 2.61
CA ASN A 3 -5.71 -10.89 2.47
C ASN A 3 -4.21 -11.23 2.30
N PRO A 4 -3.54 -10.75 1.25
CA PRO A 4 -2.13 -11.04 1.03
C PRO A 4 -1.28 -10.51 2.18
N ILE A 5 -0.27 -11.28 2.60
CA ILE A 5 0.72 -10.82 3.58
C ILE A 5 1.74 -9.96 2.83
N VAL A 6 1.93 -8.73 3.28
CA VAL A 6 2.87 -7.78 2.68
C VAL A 6 4.01 -7.53 3.66
N ILE A 7 5.24 -7.68 3.18
CA ILE A 7 6.47 -7.30 3.88
C ILE A 7 7.26 -6.40 2.93
N ALA A 8 7.30 -5.11 3.24
CA ALA A 8 8.02 -4.11 2.45
C ALA A 8 9.30 -3.71 3.18
N VAL A 9 10.43 -3.71 2.46
CA VAL A 9 11.71 -3.22 2.96
C VAL A 9 12.05 -1.94 2.20
N SER A 10 12.20 -0.84 2.94
CA SER A 10 12.49 0.48 2.38
C SER A 10 13.78 1.05 2.96
N LEU A 11 14.53 1.81 2.15
CA LEU A 11 15.67 2.58 2.63
C LEU A 11 15.15 3.83 3.37
N VAL A 12 15.64 4.07 4.58
CA VAL A 12 15.27 5.23 5.41
C VAL A 12 16.45 6.14 5.75
N GLY A 13 17.67 5.70 5.45
CA GLY A 13 18.90 6.45 5.64
C GLY A 13 20.09 5.73 5.01
N PRO A 14 21.30 6.30 5.08
CA PRO A 14 22.51 5.67 4.56
C PRO A 14 22.77 4.32 5.24
N GLY A 15 22.55 3.22 4.51
CA GLY A 15 22.71 1.86 5.05
C GLY A 15 21.62 1.42 6.04
N GLU A 16 20.59 2.23 6.26
CA GLU A 16 19.48 1.93 7.16
C GLU A 16 18.24 1.53 6.38
N VAL A 17 17.62 0.42 6.79
CA VAL A 17 16.36 -0.07 6.24
C VAL A 17 15.26 -0.08 7.30
N GLN A 18 14.03 0.12 6.85
CA GLN A 18 12.81 -0.07 7.62
C GLN A 18 12.02 -1.23 7.03
N ILE A 19 11.46 -2.07 7.89
CA ILE A 19 10.54 -3.14 7.50
C ILE A 19 9.13 -2.71 7.88
N GLU A 20 8.21 -2.77 6.94
CA GLU A 20 6.78 -2.50 7.14
C GLU A 20 5.98 -3.72 6.75
N THR A 21 5.04 -4.14 7.59
CA THR A 21 4.17 -5.27 7.32
C THR A 21 2.72 -5.00 7.73
N ASN A 22 1.79 -5.64 7.01
CA ASN A 22 0.37 -5.67 7.38
C ASN A 22 0.03 -6.78 8.38
N LEU A 23 1.03 -7.55 8.82
CA LEU A 23 0.88 -8.50 9.92
C LEU A 23 0.66 -7.77 11.24
N GLN A 24 -0.10 -8.41 12.13
CA GLN A 24 -0.23 -7.97 13.50
C GLN A 24 1.08 -8.17 14.26
N ALA A 25 1.38 -7.25 15.17
CA ALA A 25 2.51 -7.43 16.07
C ALA A 25 2.35 -8.73 16.88
N PRO A 26 3.41 -9.56 17.01
CA PRO A 26 3.33 -10.83 17.70
C PRO A 26 2.99 -10.64 19.17
N ARG A 27 1.96 -11.34 19.66
CA ARG A 27 1.51 -11.31 21.06
C ARG A 27 1.57 -12.73 21.64
N PRO A 28 2.11 -12.92 22.87
CA PRO A 28 2.10 -14.22 23.51
C PRO A 28 0.68 -14.80 23.61
N GLY A 29 0.51 -16.06 23.20
CA GLY A 29 -0.78 -16.75 23.26
C GLY A 29 -1.78 -16.40 22.15
N ALA A 30 -1.45 -15.49 21.23
CA ALA A 30 -2.29 -15.23 20.07
C ALA A 30 -2.20 -16.40 19.06
N PRO A 31 -3.33 -16.89 18.54
CA PRO A 31 -3.31 -17.90 17.49
C PRO A 31 -2.72 -17.33 16.20
N LEU A 32 -1.88 -18.11 15.53
CA LEU A 32 -1.27 -17.75 14.25
C LEU A 32 -1.55 -18.85 13.23
N THR A 33 -1.92 -18.47 12.02
CA THR A 33 -1.95 -19.39 10.89
C THR A 33 -0.51 -19.77 10.48
N PRO A 34 -0.29 -20.93 9.82
CA PRO A 34 1.04 -21.31 9.34
C PRO A 34 1.70 -20.24 8.45
N GLN A 35 0.91 -19.56 7.62
CA GLN A 35 1.38 -18.49 6.74
C GLN A 35 1.84 -17.26 7.54
N GLU A 36 1.08 -16.84 8.54
CA GLU A 36 1.46 -15.73 9.42
C GLU A 36 2.68 -16.08 10.25
N ALA A 37 2.79 -17.32 10.74
CA ALA A 37 3.95 -17.79 11.49
C ALA A 37 5.23 -17.72 10.65
N ALA A 38 5.19 -18.25 9.42
CA ALA A 38 6.32 -18.19 8.49
C ALA A 38 6.70 -16.74 8.12
N ALA A 39 5.70 -15.89 7.88
CA ALA A 39 5.95 -14.50 7.54
C ALA A 39 6.49 -13.68 8.73
N LEU A 40 6.00 -13.91 9.94
CA LEU A 40 6.54 -13.31 11.16
C LEU A 40 7.99 -13.76 11.40
N GLU A 41 8.34 -15.00 11.08
CA GLU A 41 9.73 -15.47 11.16
C GLU A 41 10.64 -14.67 10.22
N LEU A 42 10.21 -14.45 8.96
CA LEU A 42 10.94 -13.60 8.00
C LEU A 42 11.12 -12.18 8.53
N VAL A 43 10.06 -11.57 9.07
CA VAL A 43 10.13 -10.23 9.67
C VAL A 43 11.11 -10.20 10.84
N GLN A 44 11.10 -11.22 11.71
CA GLN A 44 12.03 -11.31 12.84
C GLN A 44 13.48 -11.50 12.40
N GLN A 45 13.73 -12.28 11.35
CA GLN A 45 15.08 -12.43 10.79
C GLN A 45 15.61 -11.11 10.21
N GLY A 46 14.74 -10.37 9.50
CA GLY A 46 15.05 -9.03 9.00
C GLY A 46 15.30 -8.02 10.14
N ALA A 47 14.47 -8.07 11.19
CA ALA A 47 14.58 -7.20 12.36
C ALA A 47 15.92 -7.33 13.11
N LYS A 48 16.57 -8.50 13.02
CA LYS A 48 17.88 -8.78 13.63
C LYS A 48 19.05 -8.28 12.80
N GLN A 49 18.82 -7.82 11.56
CA GLN A 49 19.89 -7.28 10.73
C GLN A 49 20.41 -5.96 11.30
N PRO A 50 21.74 -5.71 11.27
CA PRO A 50 22.33 -4.48 11.81
C PRO A 50 21.87 -3.22 11.08
N SER A 51 21.46 -3.35 9.81
CA SER A 51 20.89 -2.28 9.00
C SER A 51 19.42 -1.99 9.30
N CYS A 52 18.70 -2.88 10.01
CA CYS A 52 17.29 -2.70 10.28
C CYS A 52 17.07 -1.72 11.43
N ARG A 53 16.65 -0.51 11.09
CA ARG A 53 16.43 0.56 12.07
C ARG A 53 15.12 0.38 12.83
N ARG A 54 14.06 -0.05 12.13
CA ARG A 54 12.71 -0.18 12.70
C ARG A 54 11.87 -1.21 11.94
N VAL A 55 10.97 -1.85 12.67
CA VAL A 55 9.87 -2.65 12.13
C VAL A 55 8.54 -2.00 12.49
N LEU A 56 7.65 -1.84 11.51
CA LEU A 56 6.29 -1.36 11.69
C LEU A 56 5.31 -2.50 11.34
N PHE A 57 4.48 -2.85 12.32
CA PHE A 57 3.37 -3.78 12.17
C PHE A 57 2.07 -3.03 11.90
N ASP A 58 1.04 -3.77 11.50
CA ASP A 58 -0.31 -3.24 11.28
C ASP A 58 -0.35 -2.07 10.27
N THR A 59 0.64 -2.02 9.37
CA THR A 59 0.65 -1.02 8.30
C THR A 59 -0.35 -1.43 7.25
N ALA A 60 -1.29 -0.52 6.91
CA ALA A 60 -2.24 -0.74 5.83
C ALA A 60 -1.50 -0.72 4.48
N LYS A 61 -0.86 -1.84 4.15
CA LYS A 61 -0.24 -2.09 2.87
C LYS A 61 -1.21 -2.91 2.05
N VAL A 62 -1.63 -2.33 0.94
CA VAL A 62 -2.25 -3.07 -0.15
C VAL A 62 -1.15 -3.88 -0.85
N ASP A 63 -1.50 -5.04 -1.38
CA ASP A 63 -0.58 -5.82 -2.20
C ASP A 63 -0.14 -5.03 -3.45
N PRO A 64 0.98 -5.41 -4.09
CA PRO A 64 1.52 -4.69 -5.24
C PRO A 64 0.52 -4.50 -6.40
N ASP A 65 -0.35 -5.49 -6.66
CA ASP A 65 -1.32 -5.42 -7.74
C ASP A 65 -2.43 -4.40 -7.41
N THR A 66 -2.92 -4.43 -6.17
CA THR A 66 -3.85 -3.42 -5.67
C THR A 66 -3.21 -2.03 -5.63
N ALA A 67 -1.93 -1.92 -5.26
CA ALA A 67 -1.19 -0.65 -5.29
C ALA A 67 -1.10 -0.10 -6.72
N ALA A 68 -0.74 -0.94 -7.71
CA ALA A 68 -0.70 -0.57 -9.11
C ALA A 68 -2.08 -0.15 -9.64
N CYS A 69 -3.16 -0.83 -9.21
CA CYS A 69 -4.53 -0.42 -9.53
C CYS A 69 -4.85 0.98 -8.95
N VAL A 70 -4.49 1.24 -7.71
CA VAL A 70 -4.70 2.56 -7.07
C VAL A 70 -3.91 3.65 -7.79
N ASP A 71 -2.67 3.37 -8.17
CA ASP A 71 -1.84 4.33 -8.91
C ASP A 71 -2.39 4.59 -10.31
N LEU A 72 -2.88 3.56 -11.01
CA LEU A 72 -3.59 3.75 -12.27
C LEU A 72 -4.83 4.65 -12.10
N VAL A 73 -5.64 4.42 -11.05
CA VAL A 73 -6.80 5.29 -10.78
C VAL A 73 -6.37 6.73 -10.52
N ARG A 74 -5.21 6.96 -9.88
CA ARG A 74 -4.64 8.30 -9.71
C ARG A 74 -4.23 8.95 -11.03
N GLU A 75 -3.57 8.18 -11.90
CA GLU A 75 -3.17 8.64 -13.23
C GLU A 75 -4.38 9.05 -14.09
N LEU A 76 -5.52 8.37 -13.95
CA LEU A 76 -6.74 8.67 -14.71
C LEU A 76 -7.35 10.05 -14.42
N PHE A 77 -7.03 10.69 -13.30
CA PHE A 77 -7.45 12.08 -13.02
C PHE A 77 -6.29 13.08 -12.88
N ASN A 78 -5.05 12.62 -13.02
CA ASN A 78 -3.85 13.47 -13.00
C ASN A 78 -3.71 14.21 -14.35
N PRO A 79 -3.76 15.57 -14.40
CA PRO A 79 -3.64 16.33 -15.65
C PRO A 79 -2.36 16.05 -16.44
N GLU A 80 -1.26 15.74 -15.76
CA GLU A 80 0.03 15.38 -16.38
C GLU A 80 0.15 13.87 -16.65
N GLY A 81 -0.78 13.09 -16.13
CA GLY A 81 -0.91 11.65 -16.33
C GLY A 81 -1.91 11.32 -17.44
N PHE A 82 -2.67 10.23 -17.30
CA PHE A 82 -3.64 9.79 -18.31
C PHE A 82 -4.92 10.64 -18.41
N ALA A 83 -5.11 11.67 -17.58
CA ALA A 83 -6.34 12.48 -17.63
C ALA A 83 -6.61 13.11 -19.01
N HIS A 84 -5.57 13.45 -19.77
CA HIS A 84 -5.71 14.06 -21.09
C HIS A 84 -6.20 13.10 -22.18
N CYS A 85 -6.04 11.78 -21.99
CA CYS A 85 -6.39 10.77 -22.98
C CYS A 85 -7.70 10.02 -22.66
N VAL A 86 -8.37 10.36 -21.54
CA VAL A 86 -9.63 9.75 -21.13
C VAL A 86 -10.77 10.77 -21.07
N SER A 87 -12.01 10.30 -21.19
CA SER A 87 -13.19 11.16 -21.14
C SER A 87 -13.38 11.77 -19.74
N ALA A 88 -14.10 12.90 -19.68
CA ALA A 88 -14.44 13.55 -18.42
C ALA A 88 -15.21 12.61 -17.46
N GLU A 89 -16.02 11.69 -17.98
CA GLU A 89 -16.73 10.68 -17.18
C GLU A 89 -15.76 9.76 -16.43
N VAL A 90 -14.72 9.27 -17.11
CA VAL A 90 -13.68 8.41 -16.52
C VAL A 90 -12.88 9.20 -15.48
N ARG A 91 -12.49 10.45 -15.79
CA ARG A 91 -11.81 11.33 -14.82
C ARG A 91 -12.66 11.53 -13.56
N ASN A 92 -13.94 11.85 -13.73
CA ASN A 92 -14.85 12.08 -12.61
C ASN A 92 -15.08 10.80 -11.79
N ALA A 93 -15.18 9.63 -12.43
CA ALA A 93 -15.26 8.34 -11.74
C ALA A 93 -14.01 8.03 -10.91
N ALA A 94 -12.82 8.26 -11.48
CA ALA A 94 -11.55 8.06 -10.79
C ALA A 94 -11.39 9.01 -9.59
N ARG A 95 -11.77 10.29 -9.71
CA ARG A 95 -11.80 11.25 -8.60
C ARG A 95 -12.72 10.81 -7.47
N ARG A 96 -13.91 10.28 -7.80
CA ARG A 96 -14.86 9.74 -6.80
C ARG A 96 -14.29 8.53 -6.09
N ALA A 97 -13.65 7.60 -6.82
CA ALA A 97 -13.01 6.43 -6.23
C ALA A 97 -11.90 6.81 -5.24
N CYS A 98 -11.17 7.90 -5.48
CA CYS A 98 -10.17 8.43 -4.56
C CYS A 98 -10.70 9.43 -3.52
N GLY A 99 -12.03 9.64 -3.44
CA GLY A 99 -12.63 10.53 -2.44
C GLY A 99 -12.34 12.03 -2.64
N ILE A 100 -11.89 12.45 -3.83
CA ILE A 100 -11.54 13.84 -4.12
C ILE A 100 -12.82 14.65 -4.37
N LYS A 101 -13.11 15.58 -3.47
CA LYS A 101 -14.27 16.51 -3.57
C LYS A 101 -13.91 17.71 -4.47
N GLY A 102 -14.85 18.20 -5.28
CA GLY A 102 -14.64 19.39 -6.14
C GLY A 102 -15.51 19.43 -7.39
N GLN A 103 -15.26 20.43 -8.24
CA GLN A 103 -15.97 20.65 -9.50
C GLN A 103 -15.74 19.47 -10.46
N GLN A 104 -16.83 18.88 -10.94
CA GLN A 104 -16.77 17.80 -11.92
C GLN A 104 -16.73 18.42 -13.31
N GLU A 105 -15.77 17.99 -14.13
CA GLU A 105 -15.64 18.53 -15.48
C GLU A 105 -16.74 17.99 -16.37
N GLY A 106 -17.32 18.85 -17.22
CA GLY A 106 -18.31 18.44 -18.21
C GLY A 106 -19.74 18.19 -17.69
N LEU A 107 -20.00 18.36 -16.39
CA LEU A 107 -21.37 18.55 -15.91
C LEU A 107 -21.76 19.99 -16.15
N ALA A 108 -22.52 20.22 -17.23
CA ALA A 108 -23.20 21.48 -17.46
C ALA A 108 -24.05 21.84 -16.22
N ALA A 109 -24.03 23.13 -15.88
CA ALA A 109 -24.91 23.75 -14.89
C ALA A 109 -26.39 23.57 -15.27
#